data_AF-A0A376U0E5-F1
#
_entry.id   AF-A0A376U0E5-F1
#
_cell.length_a   1.000
_cell.length_b   1.000
_cell.length_c   1.000
_cell.angle_alpha   90.00
_cell.angle_beta   90.00
_cell.angle_gamma   90.00
#
_symmetry.space_group_name_H-M   'P 1'
#
loop_
_entity.id
_entity.type
_entity.pdbx_description
1 polymer ?
#
loop_
_entity_poly.entity_id
_entity_poly.type
_entity_poly.pdbx_seq_one_letter_code
_entity_poly.pdbx_strand_id
1 'polypeptide(L)' 'MIALIQRVTRASVTVEGEVTGEIGAGLLVLLGVEKDDDEQKANRLCERVLGYRIF' A
#
# COMPACT_ATOMS: atom_id res chain seq x y z
N MET A 1 12.61 -2.00 2.29
CA MET A 1 11.14 -1.94 2.22
C MET A 1 10.76 -1.15 1.00
N ILE A 2 9.90 -1.72 0.17
CA ILE A 2 9.50 -1.15 -1.11
C ILE A 2 7.98 -1.08 -1.15
N ALA A 3 7.43 0.07 -1.54
CA ALA A 3 6.02 0.20 -1.88
C ALA A 3 5.89 0.52 -3.38
N LEU A 4 5.25 -0.37 -4.13
CA LEU A 4 4.72 -0.04 -5.45
C LEU A 4 3.30 0.49 -5.26
N ILE A 5 3.11 1.78 -5.54
CA ILE A 5 1.83 2.46 -5.36
C ILE A 5 1.10 2.61 -6.69
N GLN A 6 -0.22 2.41 -6.66
CA GLN A 6 -1.11 2.65 -7.80
C GLN A 6 -2.24 3.57 -7.36
N ARG A 7 -2.44 4.68 -8.08
CA ARG A 7 -3.65 5.49 -7.92
C ARG A 7 -4.82 4.77 -8.54
N VAL A 8 -5.87 4.56 -7.76
CA VAL A 8 -7.03 3.78 -8.18
C VAL A 8 -8.33 4.55 -7.95
N THR A 9 -9.33 4.28 -8.78
CA THR A 9 -10.72 4.69 -8.51
C THR A 9 -11.46 3.65 -7.65
N ARG A 10 -10.96 2.41 -7.61
CA ARG A 10 -11.38 1.31 -6.73
C ARG A 10 -10.30 0.22 -6.67
N ALA A 11 -10.23 -0.53 -5.58
CA ALA A 11 -9.45 -1.78 -5.49
C ALA A 11 -10.07 -2.73 -4.44
N SER A 12 -9.84 -4.04 -4.58
CA SER A 12 -10.32 -5.07 -3.65
C SER A 12 -9.37 -6.25 -3.56
N VAL A 13 -9.43 -6.98 -2.44
CA VAL A 13 -8.76 -8.25 -2.21
C VAL A 13 -9.82 -9.32 -2.03
N THR A 14 -9.68 -10.43 -2.75
CA THR A 14 -10.59 -11.58 -2.68
C THR A 14 -9.80 -12.82 -2.31
N VAL A 15 -10.25 -13.54 -1.28
CA VAL A 15 -9.67 -14.81 -0.81
C VAL A 15 -10.78 -15.84 -0.81
N GLU A 16 -10.56 -16.97 -1.48
CA GLU A 16 -11.56 -18.06 -1.60
C GLU A 16 -12.94 -17.61 -2.12
N GLY A 17 -12.97 -16.55 -2.94
CA GLY A 17 -14.21 -16.00 -3.50
C GLY A 17 -14.91 -14.95 -2.63
N GLU A 18 -14.43 -14.71 -1.41
CA GLU A 18 -14.95 -13.67 -0.52
C GLU A 18 -14.08 -12.42 -0.53
N VAL A 19 -14.71 -11.24 -0.56
CA VAL A 19 -14.00 -9.95 -0.48
C VAL A 19 -13.58 -9.71 0.97
N THR A 20 -12.27 -9.73 1.22
CA THR A 20 -11.69 -9.55 2.58
C THR A 20 -11.29 -8.10 2.84
N GLY A 21 -11.24 -7.27 1.79
CA GLY A 21 -10.97 -5.84 1.91
C GLY A 21 -11.22 -5.12 0.59
N GLU A 22 -11.73 -3.90 0.68
CA GLU A 22 -12.00 -3.04 -0.47
C GLU A 22 -11.82 -1.57 -0.14
N ILE A 23 -11.50 -0.78 -1.17
CA ILE A 23 -11.38 0.67 -1.10
C ILE A 23 -12.03 1.32 -2.32
N GLY A 24 -12.51 2.55 -2.14
CA GLY A 24 -12.90 3.45 -3.24
C GLY A 24 -11.70 4.15 -3.89
N ALA A 25 -11.87 5.43 -4.24
CA ALA A 25 -10.78 6.24 -4.76
C ALA A 25 -9.65 6.36 -3.73
N GLY A 26 -8.41 6.05 -4.12
CA GLY A 26 -7.30 6.00 -3.19
C GLY A 26 -6.01 5.44 -3.79
N LEU A 27 -5.19 4.84 -2.92
CA LEU A 27 -3.96 4.16 -3.29
C LEU A 27 -4.04 2.66 -2.95
N LEU A 28 -3.74 1.82 -3.95
CA LEU A 28 -3.36 0.43 -3.70
C LEU A 28 -1.85 0.37 -3.50
N VAL A 29 -1.42 -0.26 -2.41
CA VAL A 29 0.00 -0.39 -2.05
C VAL A 29 0.39 -1.86 -2.09
N LEU A 30 1.27 -2.21 -3.02
CA LEU A 30 1.95 -3.51 -3.03
C LEU A 30 3.25 -3.37 -2.24
N LEU A 31 3.30 -4.01 -1.07
CA LEU A 31 4.37 -3.85 -0.09
C LEU A 31 5.34 -5.04 -0.12
N GLY A 32 6.62 -4.76 -0.33
CA GLY A 32 7.72 -5.70 -0.19
C GLY A 32 8.56 -5.40 1.04
N VAL A 33 8.74 -6.40 1.91
CA VAL A 33 9.61 -6.33 3.09
C VAL A 33 10.89 -7.11 2.81
N GLU A 34 12.03 -6.48 3.10
CA GLU A 34 13.38 -6.99 2.88
C GLU A 34 14.02 -7.39 4.22
N LYS A 35 15.07 -8.23 4.19
CA LYS A 35 15.69 -8.82 5.41
C LYS A 35 16.14 -7.79 6.44
N ASP A 36 16.70 -6.67 5.98
CA ASP A 36 17.25 -5.64 6.84
C ASP A 36 16.23 -4.52 7.15
N ASP A 37 14.95 -4.75 6.87
CA ASP A 37 13.91 -3.78 7.22
C ASP A 37 13.63 -3.75 8.71
N ASP A 38 13.36 -2.53 9.18
CA ASP A 38 13.05 -2.22 10.55
C ASP A 38 11.86 -1.26 10.62
N GLU A 39 11.41 -0.98 11.83
CA GLU A 39 10.28 -0.08 12.11
C GLU A 39 10.56 1.35 11.62
N GLN A 40 11.82 1.80 11.66
CA GLN A 40 12.19 3.13 11.19
C GLN A 40 11.99 3.27 9.68
N LYS A 41 12.39 2.26 8.89
CA LYS A 41 12.15 2.20 7.45
C LYS A 41 10.66 2.13 7.13
N ALA A 42 9.89 1.39 7.92
CA ALA A 42 8.43 1.32 7.78
C ALA A 42 7.77 2.69 7.99
N ASN A 43 8.11 3.40 9.07
CA ASN A 43 7.59 4.73 9.37
C ASN A 43 7.94 5.73 8.26
N ARG A 44 9.20 5.72 7.79
CA ARG A 44 9.63 6.57 6.68
C ARG A 44 8.90 6.27 5.37
N LEU A 45 8.61 5.00 5.07
CA LEU A 45 7.84 4.63 3.90
C LEU A 45 6.40 5.10 4.00
N CYS A 46 5.78 4.95 5.17
CA CYS A 46 4.42 5.42 5.46
C CYS A 46 4.29 6.93 5.23
N GLU A 47 5.18 7.73 5.83
CA GLU A 47 5.23 9.18 5.63
C GLU A 47 5.38 9.56 4.15
N ARG A 48 6.25 8.85 3.41
CA ARG A 48 6.46 9.10 1.97
C ARG A 48 5.22 8.80 1.15
N VAL A 49 4.53 7.69 1.42
CA VAL A 49 3.31 7.29 0.69
C VAL A 49 2.18 8.29 0.96
N LEU A 50 1.99 8.68 2.23
CA LEU A 50 0.96 9.65 2.62
C LEU A 50 1.24 11.07 2.08
N GLY A 51 2.52 11.47 2.02
CA GLY A 51 2.93 12.78 1.49
C GLY A 51 3.05 12.84 -0.04
N TYR A 52 2.84 11.73 -0.76
CA TYR A 52 3.07 11.66 -2.20
C TYR A 52 1.97 12.41 -2.97
N ARG A 53 2.34 13.43 -3.74
CA ARG A 53 1.41 14.27 -4.52
C ARG A 53 0.97 13.57 -5.81
N ILE A 54 0.13 12.55 -5.67
CA ILE A 54 -0.32 11.69 -6.78
C ILE A 54 -1.80 11.88 -7.13
N PHE A 55 -2.57 12.54 -6.27
CA PHE A 55 -3.96 12.88 -6.54
C PHE A 55 -4.07 14.12 -7.40
#